data_AF-A0A0M3IBV0-F1
#
_entry.id   AF-A0A0M3IBV0-F1
#
_cell.length_a   1.000
_cell.length_b   1.000
_cell.length_c   1.000
_cell.angle_alpha   90.00
_cell.angle_beta   90.00
_cell.angle_gamma   90.00
#
_symmetry.space_group_name_H-M   'P 1'
#
loop_
_entity.id
_entity.type
_entity.pdbx_description
1 polymer ?
#
loop_
_entity_poly.entity_id
_entity_poly.type
_entity_poly.pdbx_seq_one_letter_code
_entity_poly.pdbx_strand_id
1 'polypeptide(L)'
;MAGFGDGALEALYQKSLLSHTRAQLLHLLCVYTAAVLLLALIHLSEPDLILLLSSLEAALSLILQAVLLARPSLSRFVIYATVQLLVLTSVFLYPSAHSALLPAVLSIFAIYALLPLKLQHAIAISVLLSVSQLAALIFFASTLTINQVVPKRSQ
;
A
#
# COMPACT_ATOMS: atom_id res chain seq x y z
N MET A 1 36.94 -4.46 8.27
CA MET A 1 36.24 -5.71 8.64
C MET A 1 35.33 -6.11 7.50
N ALA A 2 35.77 -7.06 6.68
CA ALA A 2 34.99 -7.59 5.56
C ALA A 2 34.05 -8.68 6.09
N GLY A 3 32.76 -8.38 6.18
CA GLY A 3 31.74 -9.35 6.58
C GLY A 3 31.52 -10.38 5.48
N PHE A 4 32.10 -11.57 5.66
CA PHE A 4 31.87 -12.73 4.81
C PHE A 4 30.43 -13.23 5.03
N GLY A 5 29.64 -13.34 3.97
CA GLY A 5 28.38 -14.09 3.97
C GLY A 5 27.08 -13.28 3.95
N ASP A 6 27.02 -12.06 4.47
CA ASP A 6 25.73 -11.36 4.62
C ASP A 6 25.35 -10.54 3.37
N GLY A 7 26.23 -9.63 2.94
CA GLY A 7 25.94 -8.75 1.79
C GLY A 7 25.95 -9.46 0.43
N ALA A 8 26.77 -10.51 0.26
CA ALA A 8 26.80 -11.29 -0.98
C ALA A 8 25.57 -12.20 -1.12
N LEU A 9 25.10 -12.78 -0.01
CA LEU A 9 23.86 -13.56 0.03
C LEU A 9 22.65 -12.65 -0.18
N GLU A 10 22.64 -11.46 0.43
CA GLU A 10 21.60 -10.45 0.24
C GLU A 10 21.53 -9.97 -1.22
N ALA A 11 22.67 -9.76 -1.88
CA ALA A 11 22.71 -9.41 -3.30
C ALA A 11 22.20 -10.54 -4.21
N LEU A 12 22.52 -11.79 -3.90
CA LEU A 12 21.99 -12.97 -4.60
C LEU A 12 20.47 -13.11 -4.38
N TYR A 13 20.01 -12.91 -3.15
CA TYR A 13 18.59 -12.90 -2.80
C TYR A 13 17.84 -11.82 -3.58
N GLN A 14 18.32 -10.58 -3.59
CA GLN A 14 17.70 -9.48 -4.35
C GLN A 14 17.67 -9.75 -5.86
N LYS A 15 18.71 -10.40 -6.39
CA LYS A 15 18.77 -10.78 -7.82
C LYS A 15 17.75 -11.86 -8.17
N SER A 16 17.57 -12.85 -7.30
CA SER A 16 16.52 -13.88 -7.42
C SER A 16 15.12 -13.28 -7.22
N LEU A 17 14.98 -12.37 -6.26
CA LEU A 17 13.72 -11.69 -5.95
C LEU A 17 13.13 -11.04 -7.21
N LEU A 18 13.95 -10.36 -8.01
CA LEU A 18 13.55 -9.68 -9.24
C LEU A 18 12.97 -10.61 -10.34
N SER A 19 13.36 -11.89 -10.37
CA SER A 19 12.79 -12.83 -11.35
C SER A 19 11.45 -13.40 -10.87
N HIS A 20 11.23 -13.49 -9.56
CA HIS A 20 10.03 -14.09 -8.96
C HIS A 20 8.97 -13.07 -8.52
N THR A 21 9.35 -11.80 -8.33
CA THR A 21 8.47 -10.70 -7.88
C THR A 21 7.35 -10.38 -8.86
N ARG A 22 7.48 -10.74 -10.15
CA ARG A 22 6.52 -10.34 -11.18
C ARG A 22 5.10 -10.85 -10.89
N ALA A 23 4.97 -12.13 -10.57
CA ALA A 23 3.66 -12.72 -10.27
C ALA A 23 3.07 -12.09 -9.01
N GLN A 24 3.89 -11.91 -7.97
CA GLN A 24 3.47 -11.28 -6.72
C GLN A 24 3.03 -9.83 -6.94
N LEU A 25 3.74 -9.07 -7.77
CA LEU A 25 3.40 -7.70 -8.12
C LEU A 25 2.11 -7.61 -8.93
N LEU A 26 1.88 -8.55 -9.87
CA LEU A 26 0.60 -8.64 -10.60
C LEU A 26 -0.57 -8.95 -9.67
N HIS A 27 -0.40 -9.90 -8.74
CA HIS A 27 -1.42 -10.22 -7.74
C HIS A 27 -1.68 -9.03 -6.82
N LEU A 28 -0.63 -8.35 -6.36
CA LEU A 28 -0.76 -7.17 -5.51
C LEU A 28 -1.48 -6.03 -6.22
N LEU A 29 -1.11 -5.72 -7.47
CA LEU A 29 -1.81 -4.72 -8.29
C LEU A 29 -3.28 -5.11 -8.52
N CYS A 30 -3.57 -6.39 -8.74
CA CYS A 30 -4.93 -6.88 -8.91
C CYS A 30 -5.78 -6.68 -7.64
N VAL A 31 -5.29 -7.12 -6.49
CA VAL A 31 -5.95 -6.96 -5.19
C VAL A 31 -6.16 -5.48 -4.87
N TYR A 32 -5.13 -4.65 -5.08
CA TYR A 32 -5.21 -3.22 -4.86
C TYR A 32 -6.25 -2.55 -5.77
N THR A 33 -6.20 -2.82 -7.08
CA THR A 33 -7.16 -2.26 -8.04
C THR A 33 -8.59 -2.63 -7.68
N ALA A 34 -8.84 -3.89 -7.32
CA ALA A 34 -10.15 -4.35 -6.91
C ALA A 34 -10.64 -3.60 -5.65
N ALA A 35 -9.79 -3.44 -4.64
CA ALA A 35 -10.14 -2.74 -3.42
C ALA A 35 -10.45 -1.25 -3.66
N VAL A 36 -9.66 -0.57 -4.49
CA VAL A 36 -9.87 0.84 -4.81
C VAL A 36 -11.11 1.03 -5.69
N LEU A 37 -11.39 0.11 -6.62
CA LEU A 37 -12.65 0.12 -7.38
C LEU A 37 -13.87 -0.09 -6.48
N LEU A 38 -13.80 -0.99 -5.49
CA LEU A 38 -14.86 -1.16 -4.50
C LEU A 38 -15.06 0.12 -3.68
N LEU A 39 -13.97 0.79 -3.27
CA LEU A 39 -14.05 2.07 -2.57
C LEU A 39 -14.70 3.15 -3.44
N ALA A 40 -14.39 3.20 -4.73
CA ALA A 40 -15.03 4.09 -5.69
C ALA A 40 -16.52 3.77 -5.83
N LEU A 41 -16.90 2.49 -5.94
CA LEU A 41 -18.31 2.08 -6.00
C LEU A 41 -19.11 2.52 -4.78
N ILE A 42 -18.51 2.46 -3.58
CA ILE A 42 -19.18 2.90 -2.33
C ILE A 42 -19.51 4.39 -2.38
N HIS A 43 -18.64 5.22 -2.98
CA HIS A 43 -18.84 6.67 -3.08
C HIS A 43 -19.53 7.09 -4.39
N LEU A 44 -20.15 6.14 -5.12
CA LEU A 44 -20.81 6.45 -6.40
C LEU A 44 -22.08 7.28 -6.20
N SER A 45 -22.79 7.10 -5.07
CA SER A 45 -24.02 7.82 -4.76
C SER A 45 -23.77 9.27 -4.32
N GLU A 46 -22.61 9.55 -3.74
CA GLU A 46 -22.22 10.87 -3.24
C GLU A 46 -20.81 11.18 -3.78
N PRO A 47 -20.70 11.90 -4.92
CA PRO A 47 -19.43 12.10 -5.59
C PRO A 47 -18.52 13.05 -4.81
N ASP A 48 -17.66 12.45 -4.00
CA ASP A 48 -16.68 13.13 -3.15
C ASP A 48 -15.26 13.08 -3.73
N LEU A 49 -14.34 13.82 -3.11
CA LEU A 49 -12.90 13.75 -3.43
C LEU A 49 -12.33 12.33 -3.34
N ILE A 50 -12.90 11.48 -2.47
CA ILE A 50 -12.50 10.07 -2.34
C ILE A 50 -12.82 9.29 -3.62
N LEU A 51 -13.95 9.57 -4.28
CA LEU A 51 -14.31 8.95 -5.56
C LEU A 51 -13.32 9.34 -6.67
N LEU A 52 -12.96 10.62 -6.74
CA LEU A 52 -11.99 11.11 -7.72
C LEU A 52 -10.61 10.47 -7.51
N LEU A 53 -10.13 10.45 -6.27
CA LEU A 53 -8.84 9.87 -5.93
C LEU A 53 -8.81 8.37 -6.19
N SER A 54 -9.84 7.62 -5.74
CA SER A 54 -9.92 6.18 -5.95
C SER A 54 -10.04 5.81 -7.43
N SER A 55 -10.83 6.53 -8.23
CA SER A 55 -10.93 6.28 -9.67
C SER A 55 -9.60 6.56 -10.40
N LEU A 56 -8.90 7.63 -10.04
CA LEU A 56 -7.58 7.96 -10.59
C LEU A 56 -6.54 6.88 -10.22
N GLU A 57 -6.52 6.47 -8.96
CA GLU A 57 -5.65 5.41 -8.44
C GLU A 57 -5.89 4.06 -9.12
N ALA A 58 -7.17 3.69 -9.33
CA ALA A 58 -7.53 2.49 -10.06
C ALA A 58 -7.05 2.55 -11.53
N ALA A 59 -7.21 3.70 -12.19
CA ALA A 59 -6.73 3.89 -13.56
C ALA A 59 -5.20 3.77 -13.64
N LEU A 60 -4.46 4.41 -12.74
CA LEU A 60 -3.00 4.32 -12.66
C LEU A 60 -2.54 2.89 -12.38
N SER A 61 -3.20 2.18 -11.47
CA SER A 61 -2.91 0.77 -11.15
C SER A 61 -3.11 -0.15 -12.37
N LEU A 62 -4.19 0.04 -13.14
CA LEU A 62 -4.42 -0.68 -14.39
C LEU A 62 -3.35 -0.38 -15.45
N ILE A 63 -2.92 0.89 -15.56
CA ILE A 63 -1.82 1.28 -16.46
C ILE A 63 -0.54 0.56 -16.05
N LEU A 64 -0.19 0.55 -14.76
CA LEU A 64 0.98 -0.17 -14.24
C LEU A 64 0.90 -1.68 -14.52
N GLN A 65 -0.28 -2.27 -14.37
CA GLN A 65 -0.52 -3.69 -14.67
C GLN A 65 -0.33 -3.97 -16.17
N ALA A 66 -0.87 -3.13 -17.04
CA ALA A 66 -0.69 -3.23 -18.50
C ALA A 66 0.77 -3.07 -18.91
N VAL A 67 1.49 -2.11 -18.32
CA VAL A 67 2.94 -1.90 -18.54
C VAL A 67 3.74 -3.13 -18.13
N LEU A 68 3.41 -3.74 -16.99
CA LEU A 68 4.09 -4.95 -16.48
C LEU A 68 3.84 -6.19 -17.34
N LEU A 69 2.66 -6.27 -17.97
CA LEU A 69 2.33 -7.33 -18.93
C LEU A 69 3.04 -7.12 -20.27
N ALA A 70 3.04 -5.88 -20.79
CA ALA A 70 3.62 -5.54 -22.10
C ALA A 70 5.16 -5.50 -22.10
N ARG A 71 5.77 -4.97 -21.03
CA ARG A 71 7.22 -4.78 -20.93
C ARG A 71 7.78 -5.28 -19.59
N PRO A 72 8.13 -6.56 -19.48
CA PRO A 72 8.65 -7.14 -18.23
C PRO A 72 10.01 -6.56 -17.81
N SER A 73 10.77 -5.96 -18.74
CA SER A 73 12.03 -5.27 -18.43
C SER A 73 11.85 -4.05 -17.53
N LEU A 74 10.64 -3.47 -17.47
CA LEU A 74 10.33 -2.31 -16.64
C LEU A 74 9.85 -2.70 -15.22
N SER A 75 9.92 -3.98 -14.83
CA SER A 75 9.41 -4.47 -13.54
C SER A 75 9.90 -3.66 -12.35
N ARG A 76 11.19 -3.28 -12.33
CA ARG A 76 11.77 -2.44 -11.27
C ARG A 76 11.06 -1.09 -11.14
N PHE A 77 10.79 -0.42 -12.27
CA PHE A 77 10.07 0.86 -12.26
C PHE A 77 8.63 0.70 -11.81
N VAL A 78 7.97 -0.37 -12.23
CA VAL A 78 6.60 -0.68 -11.80
C VAL A 78 6.58 -0.93 -10.29
N ILE A 79 7.54 -1.67 -9.72
CA ILE A 79 7.64 -1.88 -8.27
C ILE A 79 7.74 -0.53 -7.53
N TYR A 80 8.65 0.35 -7.94
CA TYR A 80 8.80 1.66 -7.30
C TYR A 80 7.52 2.51 -7.41
N ALA A 81 6.91 2.54 -8.60
CA ALA A 81 5.67 3.26 -8.83
C ALA A 81 4.52 2.71 -7.97
N THR A 82 4.35 1.39 -7.91
CA THR A 82 3.32 0.73 -7.09
C THR A 82 3.50 1.03 -5.61
N VAL A 83 4.75 1.02 -5.10
CA VAL A 83 5.02 1.33 -3.70
C VAL A 83 4.71 2.79 -3.38
N GLN A 84 5.10 3.74 -4.25
CA GLN A 84 4.77 5.16 -4.06
C GLN A 84 3.27 5.39 -4.05
N LEU A 85 2.56 4.76 -4.98
CA LEU A 85 1.12 4.86 -5.16
C LEU A 85 0.35 4.30 -3.95
N LEU A 86 0.77 3.15 -3.43
CA LEU A 86 0.22 2.54 -2.21
C LEU A 86 0.44 3.42 -0.96
N VAL A 87 1.66 3.94 -0.77
CA VAL A 87 1.99 4.79 0.37
C VAL A 87 1.23 6.11 0.28
N LEU A 88 1.15 6.72 -0.90
CA LEU A 88 0.42 7.96 -1.11
C LEU A 88 -1.07 7.78 -0.79
N THR A 89 -1.67 6.68 -1.25
CA THR A 89 -3.08 6.36 -0.99
C THR A 89 -3.34 6.08 0.48
N SER A 90 -2.43 5.36 1.16
CA SER A 90 -2.49 5.21 2.62
C SER A 90 -2.49 6.56 3.33
N VAL A 91 -1.66 7.51 2.86
CA VAL A 91 -1.58 8.85 3.45
C VAL A 91 -2.86 9.65 3.23
N PHE A 92 -3.40 9.66 2.01
CA PHE A 92 -4.63 10.38 1.70
C PHE A 92 -5.85 9.81 2.42
N LEU A 93 -5.88 8.51 2.65
CA LEU A 93 -6.99 7.83 3.33
C LEU A 93 -6.84 7.79 4.86
N TYR A 94 -5.73 8.26 5.43
CA TYR A 94 -5.54 8.30 6.90
C TYR A 94 -6.74 8.89 7.68
N PRO A 95 -7.41 9.96 7.22
CA PRO A 95 -8.55 10.52 7.94
C PRO A 95 -9.73 9.55 8.11
N SER A 96 -9.91 8.61 7.18
CA SER A 96 -10.98 7.59 7.30
C SER A 96 -10.53 6.35 8.08
N ALA A 97 -9.24 6.25 8.42
CA ALA A 97 -8.51 5.20 9.18
C ALA A 97 -8.72 3.74 8.71
N HIS A 98 -9.98 3.31 8.60
CA HIS A 98 -10.42 2.02 8.11
C HIS A 98 -10.10 1.82 6.62
N SER A 99 -10.37 2.82 5.77
CA SER A 99 -10.07 2.69 4.32
C SER A 99 -8.56 2.73 4.04
N ALA A 100 -7.77 3.30 4.94
CA ALA A 100 -6.31 3.37 4.82
C ALA A 100 -5.60 2.04 5.16
N LEU A 101 -6.27 1.12 5.85
CA LEU A 101 -5.66 -0.08 6.42
C LEU A 101 -5.15 -1.03 5.33
N LEU A 102 -5.97 -1.30 4.31
CA LEU A 102 -5.58 -2.19 3.23
C LEU A 102 -4.42 -1.62 2.37
N PRO A 103 -4.45 -0.34 1.92
CA PRO A 103 -3.29 0.31 1.30
C PRO A 103 -2.03 0.28 2.18
N ALA A 104 -2.15 0.50 3.49
CA ALA A 104 -1.02 0.47 4.41
C ALA A 104 -0.39 -0.93 4.52
N VAL A 105 -1.21 -1.98 4.68
CA VAL A 105 -0.72 -3.37 4.76
C VAL A 105 -0.06 -3.79 3.45
N LEU A 106 -0.68 -3.45 2.31
CA LEU A 106 -0.10 -3.71 1.00
C LEU A 106 1.21 -2.93 0.77
N SER A 107 1.32 -1.70 1.30
CA SER A 107 2.57 -0.92 1.27
C SER A 107 3.68 -1.62 2.05
N ILE A 108 3.39 -2.09 3.27
CA ILE A 108 4.35 -2.81 4.11
C ILE A 108 4.81 -4.09 3.40
N PHE A 109 3.88 -4.87 2.86
CA PHE A 109 4.22 -6.07 2.08
C PHE A 109 5.09 -5.71 0.87
N ALA A 110 4.75 -4.68 0.10
CA ALA A 110 5.50 -4.29 -1.09
C ALA A 110 6.91 -3.79 -0.75
N ILE A 111 7.08 -3.03 0.33
CA ILE A 111 8.39 -2.55 0.79
C ILE A 111 9.25 -3.69 1.30
N TYR A 112 8.66 -4.61 2.06
CA TYR A 112 9.40 -5.72 2.67
C TYR A 112 9.72 -6.85 1.69
N ALA A 113 8.76 -7.22 0.84
CA ALA A 113 8.85 -8.41 0.00
C ALA A 113 9.19 -8.13 -1.47
N LEU A 114 8.96 -6.91 -1.98
CA LEU A 114 9.13 -6.61 -3.41
C LEU A 114 10.26 -5.60 -3.68
N LEU A 115 10.52 -4.67 -2.76
CA LEU A 115 11.59 -3.68 -2.94
C LEU A 115 12.97 -4.32 -2.71
N PRO A 116 13.93 -4.20 -3.65
CA PRO A 116 15.29 -4.68 -3.46
C PRO A 116 16.09 -3.71 -2.55
N LEU A 117 15.63 -3.52 -1.32
CA LEU A 117 16.34 -2.77 -0.28
C LEU A 117 17.18 -3.71 0.59
N LYS A 118 18.13 -3.11 1.31
CA LYS A 118 18.77 -3.82 2.42
C LYS A 118 17.72 -4.18 3.46
N LEU A 119 17.77 -5.41 3.97
CA LEU A 119 16.80 -5.96 4.91
C LEU A 119 16.60 -5.04 6.12
N GLN A 120 17.70 -4.48 6.66
CA GLN A 120 17.66 -3.55 7.77
C GLN A 120 16.81 -2.30 7.49
N HIS A 121 16.88 -1.76 6.27
CA HIS A 121 16.13 -0.57 5.89
C HIS A 121 14.66 -0.93 5.63
N ALA A 122 14.40 -2.06 4.97
CA ALA A 122 13.05 -2.56 4.74
C ALA A 122 12.31 -2.79 6.07
N ILE A 123 12.97 -3.42 7.05
CA ILE A 123 12.42 -3.63 8.39
C ILE A 123 12.15 -2.28 9.07
N ALA A 124 13.13 -1.37 9.10
CA ALA A 124 12.98 -0.07 9.76
C ALA A 124 11.78 0.72 9.20
N ILE A 125 11.65 0.80 7.87
CA ILE A 125 10.54 1.50 7.20
C ILE A 125 9.21 0.80 7.50
N SER A 126 9.18 -0.53 7.47
CA SER A 126 7.97 -1.32 7.74
C SER A 126 7.46 -1.14 9.16
N VAL A 127 8.38 -1.12 10.14
CA VAL A 127 8.06 -0.87 11.55
C VAL A 127 7.51 0.54 11.73
N LEU A 128 8.16 1.54 11.14
CA LEU A 128 7.69 2.93 11.22
C LEU A 128 6.29 3.10 10.62
N LEU A 129 6.02 2.51 9.45
CA LEU A 129 4.70 2.52 8.82
C LEU A 129 3.64 1.80 9.65
N SER A 130 4.00 0.68 10.28
CA SER A 130 3.09 -0.07 11.16
C SER A 130 2.72 0.75 12.40
N VAL A 131 3.71 1.39 13.03
CA VAL A 131 3.48 2.26 14.20
C VAL A 131 2.65 3.49 13.81
N SER A 132 2.91 4.12 12.65
CA SER A 132 2.12 5.26 12.19
C SER A 132 0.67 4.85 11.89
N GLN A 133 0.46 3.68 11.28
CA GLN A 133 -0.87 3.15 11.02
C GLN A 133 -1.62 2.84 12.32
N LEU A 134 -0.95 2.25 13.31
CA LEU A 134 -1.54 2.01 14.62
C LEU A 134 -1.91 3.32 15.33
N ALA A 135 -1.03 4.32 15.29
CA ALA A 135 -1.31 5.63 15.85
C ALA A 135 -2.52 6.27 15.16
N ALA A 136 -2.60 6.22 13.83
CA ALA A 136 -3.75 6.73 13.10
C ALA A 136 -5.06 6.02 13.46
N LEU A 137 -5.04 4.69 13.63
CA LEU A 137 -6.21 3.95 14.13
C LEU A 137 -6.61 4.42 15.53
N ILE A 138 -5.66 4.55 16.46
CA ILE A 138 -5.96 5.00 17.83
C ILE A 138 -6.54 6.41 17.84
N PHE A 139 -5.96 7.35 17.09
CA PHE A 139 -6.35 8.76 17.14
C PHE A 139 -7.58 9.10 16.28
N PHE A 140 -7.81 8.43 15.14
CA PHE A 140 -8.92 8.75 14.23
C PHE A 140 -10.11 7.79 14.34
N ALA A 141 -9.89 6.51 14.69
CA ALA A 141 -11.01 5.59 14.90
C ALA A 141 -11.69 5.77 16.26
N SER A 142 -10.98 6.25 17.28
CA SER A 142 -11.56 6.55 18.61
C SER A 142 -12.52 7.75 18.57
N THR A 143 -12.27 8.74 17.71
CA THR A 143 -13.12 9.91 17.53
C THR A 143 -14.49 9.55 16.95
N LEU A 144 -14.52 8.54 16.06
CA LEU A 144 -15.76 8.00 15.49
C LEU A 144 -16.59 7.22 16.52
N THR A 145 -15.95 6.48 17.42
CA THR A 145 -16.65 5.70 18.45
C THR A 145 -17.16 6.55 19.61
N ILE A 146 -16.41 7.57 20.05
CA ILE A 146 -16.85 8.47 21.14
C ILE A 146 -18.07 9.30 20.72
N ASN A 147 -18.13 9.77 19.46
CA ASN A 147 -19.28 10.53 18.95
C ASN A 147 -20.54 9.67 18.71
N GLN A 148 -20.41 8.34 18.64
CA GLN A 148 -21.55 7.43 18.54
C GLN A 148 -22.17 7.10 19.91
N VAL A 149 -21.49 7.41 21.01
CA VAL A 149 -21.95 7.15 22.40
C VAL A 149 -22.53 8.41 23.07
N VAL A 150 -23.13 9.32 22.28
CA VAL A 150 -24.10 10.27 22.84
C VAL A 150 -25.49 9.69 22.59
N PRO A 151 -26.07 8.93 23.53
CA PRO A 151 -27.46 8.54 23.40
C PRO A 151 -28.28 9.83 23.36
N LYS A 152 -29.07 10.00 22.29
CA LYS A 152 -30.21 10.91 22.26
C LYS A 152 -31.02 10.67 23.52
N ARG A 153 -30.85 11.50 24.56
CA ARG A 153 -31.85 11.64 25.61
C ARG A 153 -33.00 12.37 24.97
N SER A 154 -34.05 11.62 24.68
CA SER A 154 -35.40 12.11 24.44
C SER A 154 -35.75 13.20 25.46
N GLN A 155 -35.99 14.41 24.96
CA GLN A 155 -36.89 15.38 25.55
C GLN A 155 -37.80 15.90 24.45
#